data_AF-A0A502L3F4-F1
#
_entry.id   AF-A0A502L3F4-F1
#
_cell.length_a   1.000
_cell.length_b   1.000
_cell.length_c   1.000
_cell.angle_alpha   90.00
_cell.angle_beta   90.00
_cell.angle_gamma   90.00
#
_symmetry.space_group_name_H-M   'P 1'
#
loop_
_entity.id
_entity.type
_entity.pdbx_description
1 polymer ?
#
loop_
_entity_poly.entity_id
_entity_poly.type
_entity_poly.pdbx_seq_one_letter_code
_entity_poly.pdbx_strand_id
1 'polypeptide(L)'
;MDLINLQNEQAAILASSLTIIVCIIIVISFSFAVYSLKRGQASDYVSYTPALLTSLGIFGTFAGIVIGLMAFDANNIDGSIEGLLNGLKTAFLTSLVGIILSIIFKVLQTSGAVSAPKNIEEVSSATPEDILGAINHQGKSIESLVTAIGGDSDGSILSQLKLLRGDINDNQRLAIKSQQETAETLKLVNEQLSNQREYFTSFSDKLWIKMQDFADMLSKSATETVIEALKQVITDFNNNLTEQFGENFKQLNESVKELVVWQENYKVQIAEMTDQYKLGVSSIIATEASVTAISNESKAIPETMTDLKSIMEVNNHQLSELENHLAAFKDIRDKAVEAVPEIRKQIDETVKMISESVESASTHYNSLLTESDKYIQSHISASNELLDKFVSNSKEGVETIGEKLADSAAKVEKVISGGAEQFETQVKLTNESLQATTHEVSDNTVKIREELDHTVKELSINVRDMVNGLIDDSKVMAKTLTDANNALTSDTSAARDSVVQSIENMQKRLESSLEDVFEAQTQHMTKVFSNIDASLKDQVAKTGDAVEKQLGFNDQALQQELNSTMNVLAKNLGSITSKFTSDYQALVREMSNVVKQAV
;
A
#
# COMPACT_ATOMS: atom_id res chain seq x y z
N MET A 1 8.16 -67.57 55.97
CA MET A 1 7.52 -68.65 55.20
C MET A 1 8.67 -69.46 54.64
N ASP A 2 8.97 -70.61 55.25
CA ASP A 2 10.09 -71.47 54.84
C ASP A 2 9.82 -71.99 53.43
N LEU A 3 10.41 -71.33 52.44
CA LEU A 3 10.22 -71.60 51.00
C LEU A 3 10.97 -72.85 50.51
N ILE A 4 11.58 -73.66 51.40
CA ILE A 4 12.57 -74.67 51.01
C ILE A 4 12.04 -76.12 51.12
N ASN A 5 10.77 -76.34 51.48
CA ASN A 5 10.18 -77.69 51.40
C ASN A 5 8.64 -77.62 51.28
N LEU A 6 8.14 -77.33 50.07
CA LEU A 6 6.72 -77.49 49.76
C LEU A 6 6.41 -78.96 49.46
N GLN A 7 5.34 -79.51 50.03
CA GLN A 7 4.85 -80.83 49.63
C GLN A 7 4.48 -80.81 48.13
N ASN A 8 4.77 -81.90 47.40
CA ASN A 8 4.55 -82.02 45.95
C ASN A 8 3.16 -81.53 45.49
N GLU A 9 2.12 -81.81 46.27
CA GLU A 9 0.75 -81.40 45.96
C GLU A 9 0.55 -79.87 46.09
N GLN A 10 1.15 -79.24 47.10
CA GLN A 10 1.07 -77.80 47.30
C GLN A 10 1.84 -77.02 46.22
N ALA A 11 3.00 -77.53 45.80
CA ALA A 11 3.78 -76.92 44.73
C ALA A 11 3.09 -77.04 43.36
N ALA A 12 2.41 -78.15 43.08
CA ALA A 12 1.62 -78.31 41.86
C ALA A 12 0.44 -77.32 41.80
N ILE A 13 -0.26 -77.11 42.93
CA ILE A 13 -1.34 -76.12 43.04
C ILE A 13 -0.80 -74.69 42.86
N LEU A 14 0.36 -74.40 43.46
CA LEU A 14 1.02 -73.09 43.35
C LEU A 14 1.46 -72.79 41.91
N ALA A 15 2.07 -73.78 41.23
CA ALA A 15 2.49 -73.67 39.83
C ALA A 15 1.29 -73.45 38.91
N SER A 16 0.21 -74.21 39.09
CA SER A 16 -1.03 -74.06 38.31
C SER A 16 -1.68 -72.68 38.53
N SER A 17 -1.72 -72.21 39.78
CA SER A 17 -2.24 -70.89 40.12
C SER A 17 -1.42 -69.76 39.48
N LEU A 18 -0.08 -69.89 39.51
CA LEU A 18 0.82 -68.94 38.87
C LEU A 18 0.64 -68.92 37.34
N THR A 19 0.53 -70.09 36.70
CA THR A 19 0.23 -70.22 35.27
C THR A 19 -1.05 -69.47 34.90
N ILE A 20 -2.12 -69.62 35.68
CA ILE A 20 -3.40 -68.94 35.45
C ILE A 20 -3.23 -67.42 35.57
N ILE A 21 -2.54 -66.95 36.62
CA ILE A 21 -2.29 -65.51 36.83
C ILE A 21 -1.52 -64.92 35.66
N VAL A 22 -0.44 -65.57 35.23
CA VAL A 22 0.38 -65.11 34.10
C VAL A 22 -0.45 -65.08 32.80
N CYS A 23 -1.24 -66.10 32.52
CA CYS A 23 -2.15 -66.11 31.37
C CYS A 23 -3.17 -64.96 31.41
N ILE A 24 -3.74 -64.65 32.57
CA ILE A 24 -4.66 -63.51 32.73
C ILE A 24 -3.94 -62.19 32.43
N ILE A 25 -2.72 -61.99 32.93
CA ILE A 25 -1.94 -60.77 32.66
C ILE A 25 -1.62 -60.65 31.17
N ILE A 26 -1.25 -61.75 30.50
CA ILE A 26 -1.03 -61.77 29.04
C ILE A 26 -2.30 -61.33 28.29
N VAL A 27 -3.48 -61.85 28.65
CA VAL A 27 -4.75 -61.50 28.00
C VAL A 27 -5.17 -60.04 28.27
N ILE A 28 -4.97 -59.54 29.49
CA ILE A 28 -5.24 -58.13 29.83
C ILE A 28 -4.32 -57.22 29.03
N SER A 29 -3.02 -57.52 28.99
CA SER A 29 -2.03 -56.76 28.21
C SER A 29 -2.37 -56.73 26.74
N PHE A 30 -2.78 -57.88 26.16
CA PHE A 30 -3.22 -57.98 24.77
C PHE A 30 -4.49 -57.15 24.51
N SER A 31 -5.49 -57.25 25.38
CA SER A 31 -6.75 -56.52 25.23
C SER A 31 -6.56 -55.01 25.36
N PHE A 32 -5.72 -54.56 26.29
CA PHE A 32 -5.33 -53.16 26.44
C PHE A 32 -4.58 -52.65 25.20
N ALA A 33 -3.66 -53.45 24.65
CA ALA A 33 -2.94 -53.09 23.43
C ALA A 33 -3.87 -52.96 22.21
N VAL A 34 -4.83 -53.88 22.04
CA VAL A 34 -5.84 -53.81 20.97
C VAL A 34 -6.76 -52.59 21.14
N TYR A 35 -7.12 -52.26 22.38
CA TYR A 35 -7.92 -51.07 22.68
C TYR A 35 -7.16 -49.76 22.37
N SER A 36 -5.89 -49.68 22.79
CA SER A 36 -5.01 -48.53 22.52
C SER A 36 -4.72 -48.37 21.03
N LEU A 37 -4.53 -49.48 20.31
CA LEU A 37 -4.41 -49.50 18.84
C LEU A 37 -5.67 -48.95 18.16
N LYS A 38 -6.87 -49.27 18.64
CA LYS A 38 -8.14 -48.72 18.12
C LYS A 38 -8.32 -47.22 18.38
N ARG A 39 -7.79 -46.69 19.48
CA ARG A 39 -7.93 -45.28 19.87
C ARG A 39 -6.80 -44.37 19.41
N GLY A 40 -5.71 -44.93 18.87
CA GLY A 40 -4.54 -44.15 18.46
C GLY A 40 -3.78 -43.49 19.60
N GLN A 41 -3.80 -44.12 20.78
CA GLN A 41 -3.12 -43.61 21.97
C GLN A 41 -2.01 -44.59 22.38
N ALA A 42 -0.93 -44.08 23.00
CA ALA A 42 0.21 -44.86 23.48
C ALA A 42 0.92 -45.73 22.40
N SER A 43 1.38 -45.07 21.33
CA SER A 43 2.09 -45.71 20.19
C SER A 43 3.27 -46.60 20.63
N ASP A 44 4.05 -46.14 21.61
CA ASP A 44 5.22 -46.87 22.11
C ASP A 44 4.84 -48.17 22.82
N TYR A 45 3.72 -48.18 23.56
CA TYR A 45 3.23 -49.39 24.21
C TYR A 45 2.71 -50.40 23.17
N VAL A 46 1.99 -49.91 22.17
CA VAL A 46 1.45 -50.72 21.07
C VAL A 46 2.58 -51.37 20.26
N SER A 47 3.65 -50.63 19.94
CA SER A 47 4.81 -51.18 19.22
C SER A 47 5.59 -52.22 20.05
N TYR A 48 5.70 -52.01 21.36
CA TYR A 48 6.40 -52.92 22.27
C TYR A 48 5.59 -54.16 22.70
N THR A 49 4.27 -54.15 22.53
CA THR A 49 3.35 -55.19 23.01
C THR A 49 3.75 -56.63 22.60
N PRO A 50 4.11 -56.95 21.33
CA PRO A 50 4.49 -58.31 20.95
C PRO A 50 5.69 -58.85 21.72
N ALA A 51 6.69 -58.01 21.97
CA ALA A 51 7.88 -58.37 22.75
C ALA A 51 7.50 -58.62 24.21
N LEU A 52 6.64 -57.77 24.78
CA LEU A 52 6.15 -57.91 26.15
C LEU A 52 5.34 -59.20 26.36
N LEU A 53 4.41 -59.53 25.46
CA LEU A 53 3.61 -60.77 25.54
C LEU A 53 4.48 -62.02 25.47
N THR A 54 5.51 -62.00 24.62
CA THR A 54 6.48 -63.10 24.49
C THR A 54 7.34 -63.23 25.75
N SER A 55 7.85 -62.11 26.26
CA SER A 55 8.67 -62.06 27.47
C SER A 55 7.90 -62.54 28.70
N LEU A 56 6.62 -62.13 28.83
CA LEU A 56 5.76 -62.56 29.92
C LEU A 56 5.42 -64.06 29.84
N GLY A 57 5.25 -64.60 28.63
CA GLY A 57 5.10 -66.02 28.39
C GLY A 57 6.33 -66.84 28.81
N ILE A 58 7.53 -66.35 28.44
CA ILE A 58 8.82 -66.93 28.84
C ILE A 58 8.98 -66.89 30.36
N PHE A 59 8.69 -65.75 30.99
CA PHE A 59 8.74 -65.58 32.44
C PHE A 59 7.84 -66.61 33.16
N GLY A 60 6.61 -66.80 32.70
CA GLY A 60 5.69 -67.81 33.26
C GLY A 60 6.24 -69.23 33.20
N THR A 61 6.90 -69.59 32.10
CA THR A 61 7.52 -70.92 31.96
C THR A 61 8.70 -71.10 32.91
N PHE A 62 9.57 -70.10 33.03
CA PHE A 62 10.70 -70.16 33.97
C PHE A 62 10.24 -70.21 35.43
N ALA A 63 9.27 -69.38 35.80
CA ALA A 63 8.76 -69.37 37.17
C ALA A 63 8.05 -70.69 37.53
N GLY A 64 7.32 -71.30 36.59
CA GLY A 64 6.73 -72.62 36.77
C GLY A 64 7.76 -73.74 36.92
N ILE A 65 8.85 -73.70 36.15
CA ILE A 65 9.96 -74.66 36.30
C ILE A 65 10.63 -74.52 37.67
N VAL A 66 10.87 -73.29 38.14
CA VAL A 66 11.45 -73.04 39.46
C VAL A 66 10.57 -73.60 40.58
N ILE A 67 9.26 -73.38 40.53
CA ILE A 67 8.33 -73.96 41.52
C ILE A 67 8.34 -75.49 41.47
N GLY A 68 8.40 -76.08 40.27
CA GLY A 68 8.51 -77.53 40.11
C GLY A 68 9.80 -78.10 40.71
N LEU A 69 10.93 -77.39 40.57
CA LEU A 69 12.21 -77.77 41.15
C LEU A 69 12.26 -77.58 42.67
N MET A 70 11.54 -76.60 43.22
CA MET A 70 11.44 -76.39 44.68
C MET A 70 10.66 -77.49 45.40
N ALA A 71 9.84 -78.25 44.67
CA ALA A 71 9.12 -79.41 45.17
C ALA A 71 9.93 -80.72 45.06
N PHE A 72 11.07 -80.69 44.35
CA PHE A 72 11.80 -81.90 44.00
C PHE A 72 12.47 -82.51 45.25
N ASP A 73 12.03 -83.71 45.64
CA ASP A 73 12.63 -84.48 46.73
C ASP A 73 13.56 -85.55 46.16
N ALA A 74 14.86 -85.41 46.44
CA ALA A 74 15.90 -86.36 46.02
C ALA A 74 15.72 -87.77 46.63
N ASN A 75 14.94 -87.91 47.71
CA ASN A 75 14.66 -89.20 48.34
C ASN A 75 13.44 -89.92 47.71
N ASN A 76 12.63 -89.22 46.92
CA ASN A 76 11.45 -89.76 46.24
C ASN A 76 11.42 -89.27 44.78
N ILE A 77 12.35 -89.79 43.99
CA ILE A 77 12.59 -89.36 42.60
C ILE A 77 11.35 -89.60 41.72
N ASP A 78 10.73 -90.78 41.81
CA ASP A 78 9.59 -91.14 40.94
C ASP A 78 8.39 -90.20 41.14
N GLY A 79 8.01 -89.95 42.40
CA GLY A 79 6.90 -89.03 42.72
C GLY A 79 7.24 -87.56 42.42
N SER A 80 8.51 -87.17 42.57
CA SER A 80 8.98 -85.81 42.27
C SER A 80 9.07 -85.56 40.77
N ILE A 81 9.40 -86.56 39.96
CA ILE A 81 9.40 -86.48 38.49
C ILE A 81 7.96 -86.32 37.97
N GLU A 82 7.00 -87.06 38.50
CA GLU A 82 5.59 -86.94 38.08
C GLU A 82 5.02 -85.55 38.39
N GLY A 83 5.30 -85.01 39.58
CA GLY A 83 4.95 -83.64 39.96
C GLY A 83 5.63 -82.58 39.09
N LEU A 84 6.92 -82.74 38.82
CA LEU A 84 7.70 -81.85 37.96
C LEU A 84 7.18 -81.84 36.52
N LEU A 85 6.88 -83.02 35.95
CA LEU A 85 6.37 -83.15 34.58
C LEU A 85 4.99 -82.50 34.43
N ASN A 86 4.12 -82.65 35.42
CA ASN A 86 2.81 -82.00 35.41
C ASN A 86 2.93 -80.46 35.54
N GLY A 87 3.79 -79.96 36.43
CA GLY A 87 4.05 -78.52 36.56
C GLY A 87 4.70 -77.92 35.30
N LEU A 88 5.61 -78.67 34.68
CA LEU A 88 6.29 -78.30 33.43
C LEU A 88 5.30 -78.24 32.26
N LYS A 89 4.37 -79.19 32.16
CA LYS A 89 3.29 -79.18 31.15
C LYS A 89 2.44 -77.91 31.23
N THR A 90 2.08 -77.49 32.45
CA THR A 90 1.31 -76.24 32.65
C THR A 90 2.16 -74.98 32.43
N ALA A 91 3.45 -75.02 32.79
CA ALA A 91 4.36 -73.91 32.60
C ALA A 91 4.66 -73.64 31.11
N PHE A 92 4.74 -74.68 30.27
CA PHE A 92 4.91 -74.49 28.82
C PHE A 92 3.70 -73.84 28.14
N LEU A 93 2.50 -73.98 28.72
CA LEU A 93 1.29 -73.37 28.17
C LEU A 93 1.34 -71.83 28.21
N THR A 94 2.00 -71.21 29.18
CA THR A 94 2.12 -69.74 29.26
C THR A 94 2.94 -69.17 28.10
N SER A 95 4.05 -69.85 27.73
CA SER A 95 4.88 -69.45 26.60
C SER A 95 4.14 -69.63 25.28
N LEU A 96 3.41 -70.74 25.12
CA LEU A 96 2.58 -70.97 23.93
C LEU A 96 1.52 -69.86 23.75
N VAL A 97 0.81 -69.51 24.82
CA VAL A 97 -0.19 -68.43 24.80
C VAL A 97 0.45 -67.07 24.49
N GLY A 98 1.60 -66.75 25.10
CA GLY A 98 2.32 -65.51 24.85
C GLY A 98 2.79 -65.36 23.39
N ILE A 99 3.33 -66.43 22.80
CA ILE A 99 3.78 -66.45 21.41
C ILE A 99 2.59 -66.34 20.44
N ILE A 100 1.53 -67.11 20.66
CA ILE A 100 0.33 -67.08 19.80
C ILE A 100 -0.29 -65.68 19.79
N LEU A 101 -0.51 -65.07 20.96
CA LEU A 101 -1.08 -63.73 21.04
C LEU A 101 -0.16 -62.64 20.48
N SER A 102 1.16 -62.80 20.60
CA SER A 102 2.16 -61.93 19.96
C SER A 102 2.07 -61.98 18.43
N ILE A 103 1.96 -63.17 17.85
CA ILE A 103 1.80 -63.36 16.40
C ILE A 103 0.47 -62.76 15.92
N ILE A 104 -0.63 -63.05 16.61
CA ILE A 104 -1.95 -62.48 16.29
C ILE A 104 -1.90 -60.96 16.33
N PHE A 105 -1.27 -60.36 17.34
CA PHE A 105 -1.14 -58.92 17.45
C PHE A 105 -0.33 -58.31 16.29
N LYS A 106 0.80 -58.91 15.91
CA LYS A 106 1.60 -58.46 14.75
C LYS A 106 0.79 -58.51 13.46
N VAL A 107 0.04 -59.59 13.22
CA VAL A 107 -0.83 -59.72 12.05
C VAL A 107 -1.92 -58.64 12.04
N LEU A 108 -2.52 -58.32 13.20
CA LEU A 108 -3.49 -57.23 13.32
C LEU A 108 -2.87 -55.85 13.06
N GLN A 109 -1.65 -55.62 13.50
CA GLN A 109 -0.91 -54.37 13.27
C GLN A 109 -0.52 -54.19 11.79
N THR A 110 -0.06 -55.25 11.12
CA THR A 110 0.39 -55.21 9.72
C THR A 110 -0.76 -55.25 8.71
N SER A 111 -1.89 -55.87 9.04
CA SER A 111 -3.03 -56.02 8.12
C SER A 111 -3.87 -54.75 7.92
N GLY A 112 -3.63 -53.68 8.67
CA GLY A 112 -4.30 -52.38 8.49
C GLY A 112 -5.78 -52.34 8.87
N ALA A 113 -6.37 -53.46 9.31
CA ALA A 113 -7.78 -53.59 9.70
C ALA A 113 -8.18 -52.71 10.91
N VAL A 114 -7.19 -52.22 11.67
CA VAL A 114 -7.35 -51.25 12.76
C VAL A 114 -6.23 -50.23 12.65
N SER A 115 -6.48 -49.13 11.93
CA SER A 115 -5.52 -48.04 11.74
C SER A 115 -5.90 -46.83 12.59
N ALA A 116 -4.97 -46.35 13.42
CA ALA A 116 -5.06 -45.07 14.11
C ALA A 116 -4.45 -43.93 13.27
N PRO A 117 -4.90 -42.67 13.44
CA PRO A 117 -4.33 -41.52 12.74
C PRO A 117 -2.88 -41.27 13.20
N LYS A 118 -1.93 -41.24 12.25
CA LYS A 118 -0.52 -40.93 12.50
C LYS A 118 -0.38 -39.46 12.92
N ASN A 119 0.00 -39.21 14.17
CA ASN A 119 0.70 -37.98 14.55
C ASN A 119 2.20 -38.20 14.36
N ILE A 120 2.80 -37.33 13.55
CA ILE A 120 4.20 -37.35 13.17
C ILE A 120 4.92 -36.41 14.13
N GLU A 121 5.53 -36.94 15.18
CA GLU A 121 6.62 -36.23 15.87
C GLU A 121 7.76 -37.21 16.18
N GLU A 122 8.96 -36.79 15.78
CA GLU A 122 10.29 -37.39 15.94
C GLU A 122 10.63 -38.63 15.11
N VAL A 123 11.26 -38.38 13.95
CA VAL A 123 11.83 -39.41 13.06
C VAL A 123 13.34 -39.48 13.27
N SER A 124 13.84 -40.55 13.91
CA SER A 124 15.27 -40.90 13.96
C SER A 124 15.72 -41.80 12.79
N SER A 125 14.80 -42.28 11.96
CA SER A 125 15.10 -43.04 10.74
C SER A 125 13.89 -42.99 9.80
N ALA A 126 14.04 -42.36 8.63
CA ALA A 126 12.97 -42.25 7.65
C ALA A 126 12.88 -43.52 6.78
N THR A 127 11.71 -44.15 6.72
CA THR A 127 11.43 -45.23 5.76
C THR A 127 11.08 -44.67 4.38
N PRO A 128 11.22 -45.43 3.28
CA PRO A 128 10.78 -45.01 1.94
C PRO A 128 9.30 -44.56 1.90
N GLU A 129 8.43 -45.18 2.70
CA GLU A 129 7.04 -44.76 2.88
C GLU A 129 6.90 -43.39 3.56
N ASP A 130 7.78 -43.04 4.50
CA ASP A 130 7.79 -41.71 5.13
C ASP A 130 8.25 -40.62 4.14
N ILE A 131 9.21 -40.95 3.27
CA ILE A 131 9.65 -40.07 2.18
C ILE A 131 8.53 -39.87 1.16
N LEU A 132 7.86 -40.94 0.73
CA LEU A 132 6.72 -40.85 -0.18
C LEU A 132 5.55 -40.07 0.45
N GLY A 133 5.33 -40.25 1.76
CA GLY A 133 4.37 -39.47 2.54
C GLY A 133 4.71 -37.98 2.55
N ALA A 134 5.97 -37.63 2.81
CA ALA A 134 6.45 -36.25 2.80
C ALA A 134 6.35 -35.60 1.41
N ILE A 135 6.69 -36.33 0.33
CA ILE A 135 6.58 -35.85 -1.05
C ILE A 135 5.11 -35.60 -1.42
N ASN A 136 4.20 -36.52 -1.08
CA ASN A 136 2.77 -36.31 -1.34
C ASN A 136 2.19 -35.16 -0.50
N HIS A 137 2.66 -34.98 0.74
CA HIS A 137 2.27 -33.84 1.58
C HIS A 137 2.80 -32.51 1.02
N GLN A 138 4.01 -32.51 0.48
CA GLN A 138 4.59 -31.35 -0.23
C GLN A 138 3.77 -31.02 -1.48
N GLY A 139 3.33 -32.02 -2.26
CA GLY A 139 2.43 -31.83 -3.40
C GLY A 139 1.12 -31.12 -3.02
N LYS A 140 0.46 -31.56 -1.94
CA LYS A 140 -0.74 -30.89 -1.42
C LYS A 140 -0.49 -29.48 -0.90
N SER A 141 0.67 -29.24 -0.30
CA SER A 141 1.06 -27.92 0.19
C SER A 141 1.30 -26.95 -0.98
N ILE A 142 1.90 -27.42 -2.06
CA ILE A 142 2.07 -26.66 -3.31
C ILE A 142 0.71 -26.39 -3.96
N GLU A 143 -0.18 -27.36 -4.00
CA GLU A 143 -1.55 -27.18 -4.51
C GLU A 143 -2.34 -26.13 -3.71
N SER A 144 -2.17 -26.12 -2.39
CA SER A 144 -2.74 -25.09 -1.51
C SER A 144 -2.15 -23.70 -1.81
N LEU A 145 -0.84 -23.62 -2.08
CA LEU A 145 -0.17 -22.37 -2.46
C LEU A 145 -0.64 -21.85 -3.83
N VAL A 146 -0.78 -22.74 -4.82
CA VAL A 146 -1.35 -22.41 -6.14
C VAL A 146 -2.77 -21.89 -6.00
N THR A 147 -3.58 -22.48 -5.11
CA THR A 147 -4.94 -22.03 -4.83
C THR A 147 -4.95 -20.67 -4.11
N ALA A 148 -4.04 -20.43 -3.18
CA ALA A 148 -3.92 -19.13 -2.50
C ALA A 148 -3.44 -18.00 -3.43
N ILE A 149 -2.63 -18.31 -4.46
CA ILE A 149 -2.12 -17.32 -5.40
C ILE A 149 -3.11 -17.08 -6.55
N GLY A 150 -3.59 -18.14 -7.19
CA GLY A 150 -4.37 -18.08 -8.44
C GLY A 150 -5.80 -18.59 -8.35
N GLY A 151 -6.24 -19.09 -7.19
CA GLY A 151 -7.62 -19.57 -7.01
C GLY A 151 -8.65 -18.44 -7.06
N ASP A 152 -9.90 -18.79 -7.35
CA ASP A 152 -11.01 -17.82 -7.45
C ASP A 152 -11.68 -17.54 -6.08
N SER A 153 -11.09 -18.02 -4.99
CA SER A 153 -11.57 -17.77 -3.62
C SER A 153 -11.26 -16.35 -3.15
N ASP A 154 -12.13 -15.77 -2.32
CA ASP A 154 -12.01 -14.39 -1.80
C ASP A 154 -10.69 -14.07 -1.07
N GLY A 155 -9.99 -15.10 -0.58
CA GLY A 155 -8.68 -14.95 0.06
C GLY A 155 -7.48 -14.97 -0.89
N SER A 156 -7.68 -15.18 -2.20
CA SER A 156 -6.55 -15.30 -3.14
C SER A 156 -5.96 -13.96 -3.52
N ILE A 157 -4.65 -13.96 -3.82
CA ILE A 157 -3.94 -12.75 -4.23
C ILE A 157 -4.53 -12.20 -5.55
N LEU A 158 -4.88 -13.08 -6.49
CA LEU A 158 -5.52 -12.68 -7.74
C LEU A 158 -6.90 -12.02 -7.52
N SER A 159 -7.70 -12.55 -6.59
CA SER A 159 -9.01 -11.98 -6.25
C SER A 159 -8.87 -10.62 -5.57
N GLN A 160 -7.96 -10.49 -4.59
CA GLN A 160 -7.68 -9.20 -3.95
C GLN A 160 -7.15 -8.15 -4.95
N LEU A 161 -6.35 -8.57 -5.93
CA LEU A 161 -5.85 -7.66 -6.97
C LEU A 161 -6.95 -7.24 -7.96
N LYS A 162 -7.91 -8.11 -8.27
CA LYS A 162 -9.12 -7.75 -9.04
C LYS A 162 -9.97 -6.74 -8.28
N LEU A 163 -10.21 -6.95 -6.98
CA LEU A 163 -10.97 -6.03 -6.13
C LEU A 163 -10.28 -4.67 -6.02
N LEU A 164 -8.98 -4.64 -5.76
CA LEU A 164 -8.20 -3.40 -5.68
C LEU A 164 -8.22 -2.64 -7.01
N ARG A 165 -8.15 -3.33 -8.15
CA ARG A 165 -8.32 -2.71 -9.47
C ARG A 165 -9.74 -2.16 -9.68
N GLY A 166 -10.76 -2.87 -9.18
CA GLY A 166 -12.14 -2.40 -9.15
C GLY A 166 -12.29 -1.11 -8.35
N ASP A 167 -11.79 -1.09 -7.12
CA ASP A 167 -11.82 0.07 -6.23
C ASP A 167 -11.09 1.27 -6.82
N ILE A 168 -9.92 1.07 -7.45
CA ILE A 168 -9.18 2.14 -8.15
C ILE A 168 -10.02 2.73 -9.28
N ASN A 169 -10.69 1.88 -10.07
CA ASN A 169 -11.50 2.33 -11.21
C ASN A 169 -12.76 3.08 -10.75
N ASP A 170 -13.43 2.58 -9.71
CA ASP A 170 -14.58 3.26 -9.11
C ASP A 170 -14.18 4.60 -8.48
N ASN A 171 -13.04 4.66 -7.80
CA ASN A 171 -12.51 5.91 -7.25
C ASN A 171 -12.15 6.92 -8.35
N GLN A 172 -11.52 6.45 -9.44
CA GLN A 172 -11.24 7.29 -10.61
C GLN A 172 -12.54 7.82 -11.25
N ARG A 173 -13.58 6.99 -11.34
CA ARG A 173 -14.90 7.39 -11.85
C ARG A 173 -15.58 8.43 -10.96
N LEU A 174 -15.49 8.29 -9.63
CA LEU A 174 -15.99 9.28 -8.68
C LEU A 174 -15.24 10.61 -8.79
N ALA A 175 -13.91 10.57 -8.94
CA ALA A 175 -13.10 11.77 -9.15
C ALA A 175 -13.50 12.51 -10.45
N ILE A 176 -13.69 11.78 -11.55
CA ILE A 176 -14.16 12.37 -12.83
C ILE A 176 -15.54 13.00 -12.67
N LYS A 177 -16.46 12.34 -11.95
CA LYS A 177 -17.81 12.87 -11.71
C LYS A 177 -17.78 14.15 -10.87
N SER A 178 -16.97 14.18 -9.81
CA SER A 178 -16.75 15.39 -9.00
C SER A 178 -16.15 16.54 -9.81
N GLN A 179 -15.23 16.24 -10.73
CA GLN A 179 -14.64 17.23 -11.61
C GLN A 179 -15.65 17.77 -12.64
N GLN A 180 -16.55 16.93 -13.16
CA GLN A 180 -17.65 17.37 -14.03
C GLN A 180 -18.65 18.27 -13.29
N GLU A 181 -19.06 17.92 -12.07
CA GLU A 181 -19.96 18.77 -11.26
C GLU A 181 -19.31 20.14 -10.93
N THR A 182 -18.00 20.15 -10.70
CA THR A 182 -17.23 21.39 -10.49
C THR A 182 -17.19 22.24 -11.76
N ALA A 183 -17.00 21.63 -12.93
CA ALA A 183 -17.00 22.32 -14.23
C ALA A 183 -18.38 22.92 -14.56
N GLU A 184 -19.48 22.21 -14.26
CA GLU A 184 -20.84 22.75 -14.40
C GLU A 184 -21.09 23.93 -13.46
N THR A 185 -20.61 23.84 -12.21
CA THR A 185 -20.71 24.95 -11.25
C THR A 185 -19.96 26.19 -11.73
N LEU A 186 -18.74 26.02 -12.27
CA LEU A 186 -17.96 27.10 -12.86
C LEU A 186 -18.66 27.74 -14.06
N LYS A 187 -19.37 26.95 -14.87
CA LYS A 187 -20.17 27.48 -15.98
C LYS A 187 -21.32 28.36 -15.49
N LEU A 188 -22.05 27.92 -14.47
CA LEU A 188 -23.12 28.72 -13.84
C LEU A 188 -22.60 30.03 -13.23
N VAL A 189 -21.44 29.99 -12.57
CA VAL A 189 -20.79 31.20 -12.03
C VAL A 189 -20.43 32.17 -13.15
N ASN A 190 -19.91 31.69 -14.27
CA ASN A 190 -19.55 32.53 -15.41
C ASN A 190 -20.79 33.17 -16.07
N GLU A 191 -21.88 32.41 -16.20
CA GLU A 191 -23.17 32.94 -16.68
C GLU A 191 -23.71 34.04 -15.73
N GLN A 192 -23.61 33.83 -14.41
CA GLN A 192 -24.02 34.82 -13.41
C GLN A 192 -23.18 36.12 -13.48
N LEU A 193 -21.86 36.01 -13.66
CA LEU A 193 -20.97 37.16 -13.82
C LEU A 193 -21.28 37.95 -15.10
N SER A 194 -21.61 37.25 -16.19
CA SER A 194 -22.02 37.89 -17.44
C SER A 194 -23.32 38.67 -17.26
N ASN A 195 -24.32 38.08 -16.60
CA ASN A 195 -25.59 38.76 -16.29
C ASN A 195 -25.36 39.98 -15.39
N GLN A 196 -24.49 39.88 -14.38
CA GLN A 196 -24.20 40.99 -13.47
C GLN A 196 -23.56 42.18 -14.21
N ARG A 197 -22.68 41.91 -15.18
CA ARG A 197 -22.09 42.94 -16.04
C ARG A 197 -23.13 43.68 -16.89
N GLU A 198 -24.13 42.96 -17.41
CA GLU A 198 -25.21 43.53 -18.21
C GLU A 198 -26.12 44.43 -17.35
N TYR A 199 -26.49 43.98 -16.13
CA TYR A 199 -27.22 44.81 -15.16
C TYR A 199 -26.44 46.07 -14.77
N PHE A 200 -25.13 45.97 -14.56
CA PHE A 200 -24.28 47.11 -14.22
C PHE A 200 -24.24 48.14 -15.35
N THR A 201 -24.15 47.67 -16.61
CA THR A 201 -24.17 48.54 -17.78
C THR A 201 -25.51 49.28 -17.88
N SER A 202 -26.63 48.57 -17.72
CA SER A 202 -27.97 49.17 -17.73
C SER A 202 -28.19 50.18 -16.59
N PHE A 203 -27.63 49.91 -15.40
CA PHE A 203 -27.66 50.85 -14.28
C PHE A 203 -26.88 52.13 -14.60
N SER A 204 -25.67 51.99 -15.15
CA SER A 204 -24.82 53.12 -15.56
C SER A 204 -25.53 54.02 -16.56
N ASP A 205 -26.17 53.45 -17.58
CA ASP A 205 -26.92 54.21 -18.59
C ASP A 205 -28.09 54.98 -17.97
N LYS A 206 -28.87 54.33 -17.08
CA LYS A 206 -29.97 54.99 -16.37
C LYS A 206 -29.50 56.11 -15.46
N LEU A 207 -28.38 55.92 -14.77
CA LEU A 207 -27.76 56.94 -13.91
C LEU A 207 -27.37 58.17 -14.74
N TRP A 208 -26.76 57.95 -15.90
CA TRP A 208 -26.34 59.02 -16.80
C TRP A 208 -27.52 59.85 -17.31
N ILE A 209 -28.60 59.19 -17.74
CA ILE A 209 -29.83 59.86 -18.16
C ILE A 209 -30.41 60.71 -17.02
N LYS A 210 -30.43 60.18 -15.78
CA LYS A 210 -30.95 60.93 -14.62
C LYS A 210 -30.09 62.11 -14.21
N MET A 211 -28.77 62.02 -14.38
CA MET A 211 -27.86 63.15 -14.16
C MET A 211 -28.04 64.24 -15.22
N GLN A 212 -28.27 63.87 -16.48
CA GLN A 212 -28.56 64.80 -17.56
C GLN A 212 -29.90 65.53 -17.35
N ASP A 213 -30.97 64.80 -16.98
CA ASP A 213 -32.29 65.39 -16.65
C ASP A 213 -32.18 66.42 -15.50
N PHE A 214 -31.36 66.11 -14.49
CA PHE A 214 -31.11 67.01 -13.35
C PHE A 214 -30.37 68.29 -13.75
N ALA A 215 -29.40 68.18 -14.66
CA ALA A 215 -28.67 69.33 -15.21
C ALA A 215 -29.59 70.25 -16.03
N ASP A 216 -30.49 69.68 -16.85
CA ASP A 216 -31.44 70.46 -17.65
C ASP A 216 -32.49 71.18 -16.79
N MET A 217 -32.93 70.57 -15.68
CA MET A 217 -33.86 71.17 -14.72
C MET A 217 -33.24 72.39 -14.00
N LEU A 218 -31.97 72.30 -13.61
CA LEU A 218 -31.23 73.42 -13.00
C LEU A 218 -31.04 74.59 -13.96
N SER A 219 -30.94 74.32 -15.27
CA SER A 219 -30.74 75.36 -16.27
C SER A 219 -31.99 76.22 -16.55
N LYS A 220 -33.21 75.81 -16.14
CA LYS A 220 -34.46 76.38 -16.69
C LYS A 220 -35.34 77.19 -15.72
N SER A 221 -35.01 77.32 -14.44
CA SER A 221 -36.01 77.76 -13.43
C SER A 221 -35.70 79.01 -12.58
N ALA A 222 -34.83 79.96 -12.98
CA ALA A 222 -34.42 81.04 -12.06
C ALA A 222 -34.66 82.51 -12.46
N THR A 223 -35.13 82.87 -13.67
CA THR A 223 -34.87 84.29 -14.08
C THR A 223 -35.89 85.03 -14.95
N GLU A 224 -37.02 84.46 -15.33
CA GLU A 224 -37.94 85.13 -16.28
C GLU A 224 -39.21 85.74 -15.65
N THR A 225 -39.76 85.15 -14.58
CA THR A 225 -41.07 85.55 -14.02
C THR A 225 -41.07 86.82 -13.16
N VAL A 226 -39.91 87.33 -12.73
CA VAL A 226 -39.82 88.45 -11.77
C VAL A 226 -39.70 89.83 -12.45
N ILE A 227 -39.22 89.88 -13.70
CA ILE A 227 -38.88 91.14 -14.38
C ILE A 227 -40.12 91.83 -15.00
N GLU A 228 -41.18 91.08 -15.31
CA GLU A 228 -42.35 91.59 -16.02
C GLU A 228 -43.35 92.34 -15.09
N ALA A 229 -43.37 92.01 -13.80
CA ALA A 229 -44.27 92.63 -12.81
C ALA A 229 -43.90 94.07 -12.40
N LEU A 230 -42.63 94.46 -12.52
CA LEU A 230 -42.14 95.79 -12.10
C LEU A 230 -42.37 96.89 -13.14
N LYS A 231 -42.59 96.53 -14.41
CA LYS A 231 -42.66 97.48 -15.54
C LYS A 231 -44.02 98.19 -15.64
N GLN A 232 -45.09 97.56 -15.17
CA GLN A 232 -46.46 98.09 -15.25
C GLN A 232 -46.66 99.28 -14.30
N VAL A 233 -46.07 99.22 -13.10
CA VAL A 233 -46.33 100.18 -12.01
C VAL A 233 -45.77 101.58 -12.28
N ILE A 234 -44.70 101.68 -13.07
CA ILE A 234 -44.05 102.96 -13.38
C ILE A 234 -44.82 103.74 -14.46
N THR A 235 -45.63 103.06 -15.27
CA THR A 235 -46.38 103.69 -16.37
C THR A 235 -47.60 104.46 -15.85
N ASP A 236 -48.25 103.96 -14.79
CA ASP A 236 -49.43 104.58 -14.18
C ASP A 236 -49.12 105.87 -13.43
N PHE A 237 -47.86 106.04 -12.99
CA PHE A 237 -47.42 107.20 -12.23
C PHE A 237 -47.32 108.48 -13.08
N ASN A 238 -47.12 108.34 -14.40
CA ASN A 238 -46.76 109.48 -15.27
C ASN A 238 -47.97 110.25 -15.83
N ASN A 239 -49.19 109.72 -15.67
CA ASN A 239 -50.38 110.26 -16.33
C ASN A 239 -51.14 111.35 -15.56
N ASN A 240 -50.81 111.64 -14.30
CA ASN A 240 -51.78 112.30 -13.40
C ASN A 240 -51.34 113.61 -12.71
N LEU A 241 -50.46 114.42 -13.33
CA LEU A 241 -49.82 115.55 -12.64
C LEU A 241 -50.19 116.96 -13.15
N THR A 242 -51.34 117.16 -13.81
CA THR A 242 -51.61 118.47 -14.48
C THR A 242 -52.89 119.22 -14.08
N GLU A 243 -53.68 118.83 -13.07
CA GLU A 243 -54.97 119.54 -12.81
C GLU A 243 -55.37 119.86 -11.34
N GLN A 244 -54.64 119.47 -10.30
CA GLN A 244 -55.24 119.46 -8.94
C GLN A 244 -54.75 120.50 -7.92
N PHE A 245 -54.31 121.70 -8.31
CA PHE A 245 -53.90 122.73 -7.33
C PHE A 245 -55.04 123.47 -6.60
N GLY A 246 -56.31 123.14 -6.88
CA GLY A 246 -57.47 123.56 -6.06
C GLY A 246 -58.03 122.46 -5.15
N GLU A 247 -58.11 121.22 -5.66
CA GLU A 247 -58.44 120.00 -4.89
C GLU A 247 -57.38 119.70 -3.82
N ASN A 248 -56.10 120.06 -4.07
CA ASN A 248 -54.98 119.76 -3.18
C ASN A 248 -55.13 120.27 -1.75
N PHE A 249 -55.84 121.37 -1.47
CA PHE A 249 -56.04 121.80 -0.07
C PHE A 249 -57.16 121.05 0.65
N LYS A 250 -58.14 120.52 -0.09
CA LYS A 250 -59.20 119.67 0.47
C LYS A 250 -58.69 118.24 0.63
N GLN A 251 -57.92 117.76 -0.35
CA GLN A 251 -57.12 116.54 -0.22
C GLN A 251 -56.07 116.68 0.87
N LEU A 252 -55.36 117.79 1.05
CA LEU A 252 -54.37 117.95 2.14
C LEU A 252 -54.98 117.68 3.51
N ASN A 253 -56.22 118.11 3.76
CA ASN A 253 -56.89 117.83 5.04
C ASN A 253 -57.27 116.34 5.18
N GLU A 254 -57.68 115.68 4.10
CA GLU A 254 -57.85 114.22 4.07
C GLU A 254 -56.51 113.47 4.14
N SER A 255 -55.47 113.90 3.45
CA SER A 255 -54.09 113.38 3.52
C SER A 255 -53.50 113.56 4.92
N VAL A 256 -53.85 114.61 5.66
CA VAL A 256 -53.45 114.78 7.06
C VAL A 256 -54.20 113.78 7.96
N LYS A 257 -55.48 113.50 7.71
CA LYS A 257 -56.20 112.41 8.37
C LYS A 257 -55.65 111.04 8.02
N GLU A 258 -55.37 110.79 6.74
CA GLU A 258 -54.73 109.57 6.28
C GLU A 258 -53.30 109.46 6.82
N LEU A 259 -52.59 110.57 7.08
CA LEU A 259 -51.31 110.57 7.79
C LEU A 259 -51.45 110.14 9.26
N VAL A 260 -52.56 110.51 9.92
CA VAL A 260 -52.86 110.04 11.29
C VAL A 260 -53.24 108.55 11.29
N VAL A 261 -54.03 108.10 10.32
CA VAL A 261 -54.32 106.66 10.12
C VAL A 261 -53.05 105.89 9.76
N TRP A 262 -52.22 106.45 8.89
CA TRP A 262 -50.90 105.92 8.54
C TRP A 262 -49.98 105.90 9.75
N GLN A 263 -50.00 106.90 10.64
CA GLN A 263 -49.22 106.87 11.88
C GLN A 263 -49.66 105.73 12.80
N GLU A 264 -50.96 105.47 12.93
CA GLU A 264 -51.44 104.35 13.76
C GLU A 264 -51.12 103.00 13.12
N ASN A 265 -51.28 102.88 11.79
CA ASN A 265 -50.87 101.70 11.04
C ASN A 265 -49.35 101.49 11.06
N TYR A 266 -48.56 102.57 10.99
CA TYR A 266 -47.10 102.53 11.05
C TYR A 266 -46.64 102.12 12.45
N LYS A 267 -47.32 102.57 13.51
CA LYS A 267 -47.07 102.08 14.88
C LYS A 267 -47.34 100.57 15.00
N VAL A 268 -48.42 100.07 14.40
CA VAL A 268 -48.70 98.62 14.33
C VAL A 268 -47.62 97.89 13.52
N GLN A 269 -47.24 98.43 12.37
CA GLN A 269 -46.21 97.86 11.49
C GLN A 269 -44.84 97.84 12.15
N ILE A 270 -44.49 98.88 12.92
CA ILE A 270 -43.25 98.91 13.72
C ILE A 270 -43.32 97.90 14.88
N ALA A 271 -44.48 97.67 15.48
CA ALA A 271 -44.66 96.62 16.48
C ALA A 271 -44.47 95.22 15.87
N GLU A 272 -45.10 94.93 14.72
CA GLU A 272 -44.91 93.67 13.99
C GLU A 272 -43.47 93.50 13.50
N MET A 273 -42.86 94.56 12.98
CA MET A 273 -41.46 94.55 12.54
C MET A 273 -40.51 94.30 13.72
N THR A 274 -40.82 94.85 14.91
CA THR A 274 -40.05 94.59 16.14
C THR A 274 -40.14 93.12 16.55
N ASP A 275 -41.32 92.50 16.43
CA ASP A 275 -41.49 91.07 16.72
C ASP A 275 -40.82 90.18 15.67
N GLN A 276 -40.86 90.55 14.38
CA GLN A 276 -40.09 89.87 13.33
C GLN A 276 -38.57 90.02 13.54
N TYR A 277 -38.10 91.17 14.00
CA TYR A 277 -36.69 91.36 14.36
C TYR A 277 -36.28 90.46 15.53
N LYS A 278 -37.12 90.31 16.56
CA LYS A 278 -36.86 89.36 17.66
C LYS A 278 -36.79 87.92 17.16
N LEU A 279 -37.70 87.52 16.27
CA LEU A 279 -37.71 86.18 15.68
C LEU A 279 -36.45 85.93 14.81
N GLY A 280 -36.02 86.95 14.06
CA GLY A 280 -34.78 86.93 13.29
C GLY A 280 -33.54 86.78 14.17
N VAL A 281 -33.46 87.54 15.26
CA VAL A 281 -32.37 87.42 16.25
C VAL A 281 -32.36 86.03 16.88
N SER A 282 -33.52 85.47 17.25
CA SER A 282 -33.60 84.12 17.80
C SER A 282 -33.18 83.04 16.80
N SER A 283 -33.48 83.23 15.51
CA SER A 283 -33.07 82.31 14.43
C SER A 283 -31.56 82.36 14.19
N ILE A 284 -30.94 83.54 14.34
CA ILE A 284 -29.48 83.70 14.26
C ILE A 284 -28.79 82.98 15.42
N ILE A 285 -29.32 83.10 16.66
CA ILE A 285 -28.80 82.37 17.83
C ILE A 285 -28.92 80.85 17.65
N ALA A 286 -30.04 80.36 17.10
CA ALA A 286 -30.22 78.94 16.80
C ALA A 286 -29.25 78.45 15.70
N THR A 287 -28.96 79.30 14.72
CA THR A 287 -27.98 79.02 13.65
C THR A 287 -26.56 78.97 14.21
N GLU A 288 -26.19 79.89 15.10
CA GLU A 288 -24.90 79.89 15.81
C GLU A 288 -24.69 78.59 16.59
N ALA A 289 -25.70 78.15 17.35
CA ALA A 289 -25.65 76.89 18.08
C ALA A 289 -25.46 75.68 17.15
N SER A 290 -26.16 75.66 16.01
CA SER A 290 -26.05 74.59 15.01
C SER A 290 -24.68 74.57 14.32
N VAL A 291 -24.13 75.74 13.98
CA VAL A 291 -22.78 75.87 13.38
C VAL A 291 -21.70 75.45 14.37
N THR A 292 -21.87 75.77 15.66
CA THR A 292 -20.96 75.33 16.73
C THR A 292 -21.00 73.80 16.90
N ALA A 293 -22.19 73.19 16.84
CA ALA A 293 -22.33 71.73 16.87
C ALA A 293 -21.67 71.06 15.66
N ILE A 294 -21.90 71.58 14.44
CA ILE A 294 -21.25 71.07 13.21
C ILE A 294 -19.72 71.19 13.32
N SER A 295 -19.20 72.30 13.84
CA SER A 295 -17.77 72.50 14.03
C SER A 295 -17.15 71.49 15.01
N ASN A 296 -17.84 71.19 16.11
CA ASN A 296 -17.39 70.19 17.08
C ASN A 296 -17.45 68.77 16.50
N GLU A 297 -18.53 68.41 15.81
CA GLU A 297 -18.68 67.07 15.20
C GLU A 297 -17.68 66.85 14.05
N SER A 298 -17.36 67.90 13.30
CA SER A 298 -16.38 67.84 12.19
C SER A 298 -14.95 67.58 12.68
N LYS A 299 -14.65 67.75 13.98
CA LYS A 299 -13.35 67.36 14.56
C LYS A 299 -13.13 65.85 14.62
N ALA A 300 -14.18 65.02 14.47
CA ALA A 300 -14.05 63.56 14.38
C ALA A 300 -13.61 63.08 12.98
N ILE A 301 -13.70 63.92 11.95
CA ILE A 301 -13.31 63.58 10.56
C ILE A 301 -11.79 63.32 10.44
N PRO A 302 -10.90 64.14 11.03
CA PRO A 302 -9.45 63.86 11.04
C PRO A 302 -9.08 62.55 11.75
N GLU A 303 -9.75 62.20 12.85
CA GLU A 303 -9.50 60.94 13.57
C GLU A 303 -9.91 59.73 12.71
N THR A 304 -11.12 59.76 12.15
CA THR A 304 -11.59 58.70 11.23
C THR A 304 -10.76 58.59 9.95
N MET A 305 -10.20 59.69 9.44
CA MET A 305 -9.24 59.67 8.32
C MET A 305 -7.88 59.07 8.70
N THR A 306 -7.49 59.17 9.97
CA THR A 306 -6.26 58.54 10.48
C THR A 306 -6.44 57.03 10.59
N ASP A 307 -7.60 56.57 11.07
CA ASP A 307 -7.95 55.15 11.10
C ASP A 307 -8.06 54.57 9.67
N LEU A 308 -8.67 55.32 8.75
CA LEU A 308 -8.76 54.93 7.34
C LEU A 308 -7.37 54.80 6.69
N LYS A 309 -6.42 55.67 7.03
CA LYS A 309 -5.03 55.56 6.59
C LYS A 309 -4.39 54.26 7.08
N SER A 310 -4.60 53.89 8.34
CA SER A 310 -4.08 52.63 8.88
C SER A 310 -4.69 51.42 8.17
N ILE A 311 -5.99 51.46 7.86
CA ILE A 311 -6.66 50.40 7.09
C ILE A 311 -6.10 50.31 5.67
N MET A 312 -5.86 51.45 5.01
CA MET A 312 -5.24 51.50 3.69
C MET A 312 -3.82 50.91 3.70
N GLU A 313 -3.00 51.21 4.70
CA GLU A 313 -1.64 50.65 4.83
C GLU A 313 -1.66 49.12 4.99
N VAL A 314 -2.55 48.60 5.83
CA VAL A 314 -2.73 47.14 6.00
C VAL A 314 -3.25 46.49 4.72
N ASN A 315 -4.21 47.12 4.04
CA ASN A 315 -4.75 46.59 2.78
C ASN A 315 -3.68 46.55 1.67
N ASN A 316 -2.84 47.58 1.60
CA ASN A 316 -1.74 47.64 0.64
C ASN A 316 -0.68 46.53 0.91
N HIS A 317 -0.41 46.25 2.18
CA HIS A 317 0.42 45.11 2.56
C HIS A 317 -0.21 43.77 2.15
N GLN A 318 -1.52 43.58 2.38
CA GLN A 318 -2.24 42.37 1.95
C GLN A 318 -2.25 42.19 0.43
N LEU A 319 -2.36 43.27 -0.35
CA LEU A 319 -2.25 43.23 -1.82
C LEU A 319 -0.86 42.77 -2.27
N SER A 320 0.20 43.24 -1.61
CA SER A 320 1.58 42.81 -1.90
C SER A 320 1.79 41.32 -1.57
N GLU A 321 1.22 40.85 -0.46
CA GLU A 321 1.26 39.43 -0.10
C GLU A 321 0.48 38.55 -1.09
N LEU A 322 -0.66 39.06 -1.59
CA LEU A 322 -1.45 38.39 -2.62
C LEU A 322 -0.69 38.27 -3.94
N GLU A 323 0.06 39.31 -4.35
CA GLU A 323 0.95 39.25 -5.51
C GLU A 323 2.04 38.18 -5.34
N ASN A 324 2.62 38.05 -4.14
CA ASN A 324 3.59 36.99 -3.84
C ASN A 324 2.97 35.59 -3.95
N HIS A 325 1.74 35.40 -3.45
CA HIS A 325 1.03 34.13 -3.58
C HIS A 325 0.66 33.80 -5.03
N LEU A 326 0.24 34.80 -5.83
CA LEU A 326 -0.03 34.64 -7.26
C LEU A 326 1.26 34.30 -8.04
N ALA A 327 2.40 34.87 -7.64
CA ALA A 327 3.70 34.53 -8.21
C ALA A 327 4.09 33.08 -7.89
N ALA A 328 3.90 32.60 -6.66
CA ALA A 328 4.12 31.21 -6.30
C ALA A 328 3.21 30.23 -7.09
N PHE A 329 1.95 30.61 -7.31
CA PHE A 329 1.02 29.82 -8.14
C PHE A 329 1.44 29.77 -9.61
N LYS A 330 1.98 30.87 -10.14
CA LYS A 330 2.54 30.93 -11.48
C LYS A 330 3.74 29.99 -11.63
N ASP A 331 4.63 29.96 -10.65
CA ASP A 331 5.79 29.05 -10.63
C ASP A 331 5.38 27.58 -10.57
N ILE A 332 4.35 27.24 -9.79
CA ILE A 332 3.81 25.87 -9.74
C ILE A 332 3.24 25.47 -11.11
N ARG A 333 2.46 26.35 -11.75
CA ARG A 333 1.91 26.11 -13.08
C ARG A 333 3.02 25.90 -14.10
N ASP A 334 4.03 26.75 -14.10
CA ASP A 334 5.10 26.71 -15.11
C ASP A 334 5.95 25.44 -14.94
N LYS A 335 6.27 25.05 -13.70
CA LYS A 335 6.93 23.76 -13.41
C LYS A 335 6.09 22.54 -13.77
N ALA A 336 4.77 22.60 -13.56
CA ALA A 336 3.88 21.52 -13.96
C ALA A 336 3.81 21.36 -15.48
N VAL A 337 3.83 22.47 -16.23
CA VAL A 337 3.85 22.47 -17.70
C VAL A 337 5.17 21.93 -18.25
N GLU A 338 6.31 22.20 -17.57
CA GLU A 338 7.63 21.68 -17.95
C GLU A 338 7.85 20.21 -17.56
N ALA A 339 7.25 19.74 -16.48
CA ALA A 339 7.40 18.34 -16.03
C ALA A 339 6.69 17.33 -16.94
N VAL A 340 5.61 17.72 -17.61
CA VAL A 340 4.83 16.84 -18.51
C VAL A 340 5.67 16.29 -19.68
N PRO A 341 6.43 17.12 -20.44
CA PRO A 341 7.30 16.60 -21.50
C PRO A 341 8.49 15.78 -21.00
N GLU A 342 9.04 16.08 -19.83
CA GLU A 342 10.09 15.27 -19.17
C GLU A 342 9.58 13.87 -18.81
N ILE A 343 8.40 13.79 -18.17
CA ILE A 343 7.75 12.51 -17.86
C ILE A 343 7.50 11.70 -19.14
N ARG A 344 7.06 12.37 -20.21
CA ARG A 344 6.84 11.71 -21.51
C ARG A 344 8.14 11.17 -22.10
N LYS A 345 9.23 11.93 -22.00
CA LYS A 345 10.57 11.49 -22.45
C LYS A 345 11.07 10.28 -21.65
N GLN A 346 10.92 10.28 -20.33
CA GLN A 346 11.29 9.14 -19.49
C GLN A 346 10.46 7.90 -19.81
N ILE A 347 9.16 8.06 -20.07
CA ILE A 347 8.29 6.95 -20.47
C ILE A 347 8.76 6.37 -21.81
N ASP A 348 9.07 7.21 -22.80
CA ASP A 348 9.57 6.77 -24.11
C ASP A 348 10.93 6.04 -23.99
N GLU A 349 11.85 6.54 -23.16
CA GLU A 349 13.13 5.86 -22.86
C GLU A 349 12.93 4.52 -22.15
N THR A 350 11.98 4.46 -21.21
CA THR A 350 11.67 3.22 -20.48
C THR A 350 11.06 2.17 -21.41
N VAL A 351 10.14 2.57 -22.29
CA VAL A 351 9.55 1.67 -23.30
C VAL A 351 10.64 1.15 -24.24
N LYS A 352 11.57 2.02 -24.67
CA LYS A 352 12.71 1.61 -25.50
C LYS A 352 13.60 0.59 -24.80
N MET A 353 13.99 0.82 -23.54
CA MET A 353 14.80 -0.13 -22.77
C MET A 353 14.08 -1.46 -22.55
N ILE A 354 12.76 -1.44 -22.34
CA ILE A 354 11.95 -2.66 -22.25
C ILE A 354 11.99 -3.41 -23.57
N SER A 355 11.81 -2.73 -24.70
CA SER A 355 11.91 -3.37 -26.03
C SER A 355 13.28 -3.99 -26.26
N GLU A 356 14.38 -3.28 -25.96
CA GLU A 356 15.74 -3.80 -26.09
C GLU A 356 15.99 -5.01 -25.16
N SER A 357 15.45 -4.97 -23.94
CA SER A 357 15.55 -6.09 -22.98
C SER A 357 14.75 -7.31 -23.44
N VAL A 358 13.57 -7.11 -24.01
CA VAL A 358 12.73 -8.19 -24.57
C VAL A 358 13.42 -8.81 -25.80
N GLU A 359 14.03 -8.00 -26.67
CA GLU A 359 14.82 -8.48 -27.81
C GLU A 359 16.02 -9.32 -27.33
N SER A 360 16.75 -8.84 -26.32
CA SER A 360 17.88 -9.55 -25.75
C SER A 360 17.47 -10.87 -25.08
N ALA A 361 16.37 -10.86 -24.31
CA ALA A 361 15.80 -12.06 -23.70
C ALA A 361 15.33 -13.08 -24.75
N SER A 362 14.67 -12.61 -25.83
CA SER A 362 14.26 -13.45 -26.96
C SER A 362 15.45 -14.13 -27.63
N THR A 363 16.53 -13.37 -27.85
CA THR A 363 17.78 -13.88 -28.42
C THR A 363 18.42 -14.93 -27.50
N HIS A 364 18.44 -14.66 -26.19
CA HIS A 364 18.93 -15.60 -25.20
C HIS A 364 18.09 -16.89 -25.15
N TYR A 365 16.76 -16.77 -25.22
CA TYR A 365 15.84 -17.91 -25.28
C TYR A 365 16.08 -18.78 -26.53
N ASN A 366 16.26 -18.17 -27.70
CA ASN A 366 16.60 -18.92 -28.92
C ASN A 366 17.94 -19.65 -28.79
N SER A 367 18.94 -19.01 -28.17
CA SER A 367 20.23 -19.67 -27.92
C SER A 367 20.09 -20.84 -26.95
N LEU A 368 19.27 -20.69 -25.91
CA LEU A 368 19.04 -21.74 -24.92
C LEU A 368 18.26 -22.92 -25.51
N LEU A 369 17.26 -22.65 -26.36
CA LEU A 369 16.56 -23.69 -27.12
C LEU A 369 17.51 -24.46 -28.04
N THR A 370 18.44 -23.76 -28.70
CA THR A 370 19.44 -24.37 -29.58
C THR A 370 20.41 -25.27 -28.80
N GLU A 371 20.92 -24.80 -27.66
CA GLU A 371 21.84 -25.61 -26.85
C GLU A 371 21.12 -26.76 -26.14
N SER A 372 19.85 -26.56 -25.76
CA SER A 372 19.00 -27.63 -25.21
C SER A 372 18.70 -28.71 -26.25
N ASP A 373 18.42 -28.34 -27.51
CA ASP A 373 18.24 -29.31 -28.60
C ASP A 373 19.51 -30.13 -28.83
N LYS A 374 20.67 -29.48 -28.85
CA LYS A 374 21.97 -30.13 -28.96
C LYS A 374 22.25 -31.08 -27.79
N TYR A 375 21.91 -30.70 -26.57
CA TYR A 375 22.04 -31.55 -25.39
C TYR A 375 21.12 -32.78 -25.47
N ILE A 376 19.86 -32.58 -25.89
CA ILE A 376 18.90 -33.67 -26.10
C ILE A 376 19.40 -34.64 -27.17
N GLN A 377 19.91 -34.14 -28.30
CA GLN A 377 20.48 -34.97 -29.36
C GLN A 377 21.71 -35.76 -28.88
N SER A 378 22.59 -35.13 -28.10
CA SER A 378 23.74 -35.80 -27.49
C SER A 378 23.29 -36.90 -26.52
N HIS A 379 22.25 -36.64 -25.72
CA HIS A 379 21.73 -37.61 -24.77
C HIS A 379 21.03 -38.79 -25.48
N ILE A 380 20.26 -38.52 -26.53
CA ILE A 380 19.64 -39.55 -27.38
C ILE A 380 20.72 -40.44 -28.01
N SER A 381 21.79 -39.84 -28.52
CA SER A 381 22.91 -40.58 -29.13
C SER A 381 23.61 -41.49 -28.10
N ALA A 382 23.91 -40.96 -26.91
CA ALA A 382 24.52 -41.73 -25.84
C ALA A 382 23.61 -42.86 -25.32
N SER A 383 22.30 -42.61 -25.21
CA SER A 383 21.32 -43.63 -24.83
C SER A 383 21.20 -44.73 -25.87
N ASN A 384 21.21 -44.40 -27.16
CA ASN A 384 21.21 -45.40 -28.23
C ASN A 384 22.48 -46.27 -28.20
N GLU A 385 23.65 -45.68 -27.95
CA GLU A 385 24.90 -46.44 -27.83
C GLU A 385 24.87 -47.41 -26.62
N LEU A 386 24.28 -46.99 -25.50
CA LEU A 386 24.09 -47.86 -24.34
C LEU A 386 23.09 -48.99 -24.63
N LEU A 387 22.01 -48.71 -25.36
CA LEU A 387 21.05 -49.73 -25.79
C LEU A 387 21.70 -50.74 -26.73
N ASP A 388 22.51 -50.30 -27.69
CA ASP A 388 23.25 -51.18 -28.60
C ASP A 388 24.24 -52.08 -27.83
N LYS A 389 24.99 -51.52 -26.88
CA LYS A 389 25.86 -52.29 -25.98
C LYS A 389 25.09 -53.30 -25.15
N PHE A 390 23.93 -52.93 -24.61
CA PHE A 390 23.08 -53.84 -23.86
C PHE A 390 22.58 -55.01 -24.72
N VAL A 391 22.07 -54.71 -25.92
CA VAL A 391 21.60 -55.74 -26.86
C VAL A 391 22.74 -56.66 -27.28
N SER A 392 23.92 -56.13 -27.59
CA SER A 392 25.11 -56.92 -27.95
C SER A 392 25.53 -57.86 -26.82
N ASN A 393 25.72 -57.33 -25.61
CA ASN A 393 26.16 -58.12 -24.46
C ASN A 393 25.10 -59.17 -24.07
N SER A 394 23.82 -58.83 -24.18
CA SER A 394 22.73 -59.77 -23.90
C SER A 394 22.66 -60.89 -24.94
N LYS A 395 22.97 -60.60 -26.21
CA LYS A 395 23.04 -61.61 -27.27
C LYS A 395 24.21 -62.57 -27.05
N GLU A 396 25.39 -62.04 -26.74
CA GLU A 396 26.59 -62.83 -26.44
C GLU A 396 26.40 -63.73 -25.21
N GLY A 397 25.74 -63.20 -24.16
CA GLY A 397 25.37 -63.98 -22.98
C GLY A 397 24.40 -65.14 -23.31
N VAL A 398 23.40 -64.89 -24.17
CA VAL A 398 22.45 -65.92 -24.60
C VAL A 398 23.12 -67.00 -25.47
N GLU A 399 24.02 -66.64 -26.39
CA GLU A 399 24.80 -67.61 -27.17
C GLU A 399 25.70 -68.48 -26.28
N THR A 400 26.39 -67.86 -25.31
CA THR A 400 27.25 -68.59 -24.36
C THR A 400 26.45 -69.58 -23.50
N ILE A 401 25.25 -69.19 -23.07
CA ILE A 401 24.34 -70.08 -22.32
C ILE A 401 23.88 -71.24 -23.22
N GLY A 402 23.55 -70.95 -24.49
CA GLY A 402 23.18 -71.95 -25.49
C GLY A 402 24.27 -73.01 -25.71
N GLU A 403 25.53 -72.59 -25.87
CA GLU A 403 26.67 -73.50 -26.01
C GLU A 403 26.84 -74.37 -24.76
N LYS A 404 26.83 -73.79 -23.55
CA LYS A 404 27.01 -74.57 -22.31
C LYS A 404 25.88 -75.57 -22.05
N LEU A 405 24.65 -75.24 -22.46
CA LEU A 405 23.51 -76.16 -22.36
C LEU A 405 23.63 -77.31 -23.37
N ALA A 406 24.07 -77.04 -24.61
CA ALA A 406 24.32 -78.07 -25.60
C ALA A 406 25.45 -79.03 -25.17
N ASP A 407 26.52 -78.48 -24.61
CA ASP A 407 27.67 -79.26 -24.10
C ASP A 407 27.25 -80.15 -22.91
N SER A 408 26.36 -79.64 -22.05
CA SER A 408 25.78 -80.40 -20.95
C SER A 408 24.87 -81.53 -21.44
N ALA A 409 24.06 -81.28 -22.48
CA ALA A 409 23.19 -82.29 -23.08
C ALA A 409 23.98 -83.45 -23.70
N ALA A 410 25.07 -83.16 -24.43
CA ALA A 410 25.97 -84.17 -25.00
C ALA A 410 26.65 -85.03 -23.91
N LYS A 411 26.96 -84.42 -22.76
CA LYS A 411 27.56 -85.11 -21.62
C LYS A 411 26.58 -86.07 -20.94
N VAL A 412 25.30 -85.69 -20.86
CA VAL A 412 24.23 -86.54 -20.33
C VAL A 412 23.93 -87.73 -21.26
N GLU A 413 23.88 -87.50 -22.57
CA GLU A 413 23.71 -88.56 -23.58
C GLU A 413 24.79 -89.65 -23.48
N LYS A 414 26.05 -89.23 -23.30
CA LYS A 414 27.20 -90.13 -23.13
C LYS A 414 27.15 -90.98 -21.86
N VAL A 415 26.64 -90.41 -20.76
CA VAL A 415 26.52 -91.11 -19.46
C VAL A 415 25.39 -92.14 -19.49
N ILE A 416 24.30 -91.85 -20.19
CA ILE A 416 23.16 -92.76 -20.31
C ILE A 416 23.49 -93.95 -21.23
N SER A 417 24.28 -93.73 -22.29
CA SER A 417 24.66 -94.78 -23.26
C SER A 417 25.67 -95.82 -22.71
N GLY A 418 26.49 -95.46 -21.71
CA GLY A 418 27.50 -96.36 -21.10
C GLY A 418 27.02 -97.15 -19.86
N GLY A 419 25.84 -96.86 -19.33
CA GLY A 419 25.43 -97.31 -17.98
C GLY A 419 24.99 -98.79 -17.85
N ALA A 420 24.72 -99.50 -18.95
CA ALA A 420 24.12 -100.84 -18.88
C ALA A 420 25.14 -101.98 -18.72
N GLU A 421 26.41 -101.79 -19.12
CA GLU A 421 27.46 -102.82 -19.05
C GLU A 421 28.31 -102.72 -17.77
N GLN A 422 28.25 -101.57 -17.07
CA GLN A 422 29.07 -101.26 -15.89
C GLN A 422 28.44 -101.71 -14.56
N PHE A 423 27.15 -102.05 -14.57
CA PHE A 423 26.39 -102.37 -13.35
C PHE A 423 26.81 -103.71 -12.72
N GLU A 424 27.16 -104.73 -13.51
CA GLU A 424 27.61 -106.05 -12.99
C GLU A 424 29.00 -105.96 -12.33
N THR A 425 29.89 -105.14 -12.89
CA THR A 425 31.25 -104.90 -12.36
C THR A 425 31.22 -104.06 -11.07
N GLN A 426 30.27 -103.13 -10.97
CA GLN A 426 30.21 -102.19 -9.85
C GLN A 426 29.66 -102.81 -8.56
N VAL A 427 28.83 -103.86 -8.61
CA VAL A 427 28.35 -104.57 -7.42
C VAL A 427 29.49 -105.28 -6.68
N LYS A 428 30.52 -105.75 -7.40
CA LYS A 428 31.71 -106.40 -6.81
C LYS A 428 32.68 -105.39 -6.19
N LEU A 429 32.87 -104.23 -6.83
CA LEU A 429 33.70 -103.12 -6.33
C LEU A 429 33.05 -102.35 -5.16
N THR A 430 31.72 -102.36 -5.05
CA THR A 430 30.98 -101.66 -3.98
C THR A 430 31.25 -102.27 -2.60
N ASN A 431 31.50 -103.59 -2.51
CA ASN A 431 31.77 -104.26 -1.24
C ASN A 431 33.17 -103.92 -0.68
N GLU A 432 34.18 -103.74 -1.55
CA GLU A 432 35.51 -103.26 -1.17
C GLU A 432 35.51 -101.75 -0.91
N SER A 433 34.73 -100.99 -1.67
CA SER A 433 34.61 -99.53 -1.50
C SER A 433 33.91 -99.14 -0.20
N LEU A 434 32.95 -99.92 0.30
CA LEU A 434 32.24 -99.62 1.56
C LEU A 434 33.17 -99.60 2.79
N GLN A 435 34.24 -100.42 2.78
CA GLN A 435 35.30 -100.40 3.80
C GLN A 435 36.21 -99.16 3.67
N ALA A 436 36.52 -98.72 2.45
CA ALA A 436 37.31 -97.52 2.19
C ALA A 436 36.51 -96.21 2.44
N THR A 437 35.21 -96.19 2.10
CA THR A 437 34.30 -95.05 2.34
C THR A 437 34.14 -94.76 3.83
N THR A 438 34.25 -95.78 4.70
CA THR A 438 34.21 -95.56 6.17
C THR A 438 35.43 -94.76 6.66
N HIS A 439 36.59 -94.92 6.00
CA HIS A 439 37.79 -94.14 6.30
C HIS A 439 37.76 -92.76 5.63
N GLU A 440 37.34 -92.69 4.37
CA GLU A 440 37.22 -91.45 3.59
C GLU A 440 36.12 -90.51 4.13
N VAL A 441 35.02 -91.05 4.69
CA VAL A 441 33.98 -90.25 5.37
C VAL A 441 34.51 -89.68 6.69
N SER A 442 35.36 -90.39 7.43
CA SER A 442 36.02 -89.85 8.62
C SER A 442 36.96 -88.71 8.25
N ASP A 443 37.80 -88.89 7.22
CA ASP A 443 38.73 -87.86 6.74
C ASP A 443 38.02 -86.66 6.10
N ASN A 444 36.94 -86.90 5.33
CA ASN A 444 36.12 -85.82 4.80
C ASN A 444 35.29 -85.12 5.87
N THR A 445 34.92 -85.78 6.97
CA THR A 445 34.27 -85.10 8.10
C THR A 445 35.26 -84.17 8.82
N VAL A 446 36.55 -84.56 8.89
CA VAL A 446 37.62 -83.67 9.37
C VAL A 446 37.85 -82.51 8.40
N LYS A 447 37.95 -82.76 7.08
CA LYS A 447 38.11 -81.70 6.07
C LYS A 447 36.90 -80.76 5.98
N ILE A 448 35.67 -81.26 6.08
CA ILE A 448 34.46 -80.42 6.12
C ILE A 448 34.45 -79.59 7.40
N ARG A 449 34.90 -80.12 8.53
CA ARG A 449 35.07 -79.35 9.76
C ARG A 449 36.14 -78.26 9.61
N GLU A 450 37.25 -78.54 8.93
CA GLU A 450 38.29 -77.56 8.64
C GLU A 450 37.82 -76.48 7.63
N GLU A 451 37.10 -76.86 6.57
CA GLU A 451 36.52 -75.94 5.60
C GLU A 451 35.39 -75.09 6.21
N LEU A 452 34.55 -75.66 7.06
CA LEU A 452 33.54 -74.89 7.79
C LEU A 452 34.19 -73.96 8.82
N ASP A 453 35.27 -74.39 9.50
CA ASP A 453 36.04 -73.53 10.40
C ASP A 453 36.73 -72.39 9.62
N HIS A 454 37.29 -72.68 8.45
CA HIS A 454 37.87 -71.69 7.55
C HIS A 454 36.80 -70.73 7.02
N THR A 455 35.66 -71.23 6.57
CA THR A 455 34.53 -70.43 6.06
C THR A 455 33.93 -69.55 7.15
N VAL A 456 33.79 -70.05 8.38
CA VAL A 456 33.31 -69.26 9.52
C VAL A 456 34.33 -68.20 9.92
N LYS A 457 35.64 -68.49 9.85
CA LYS A 457 36.71 -67.51 10.07
C LYS A 457 36.74 -66.44 8.96
N GLU A 458 36.65 -66.84 7.70
CA GLU A 458 36.54 -65.95 6.53
C GLU A 458 35.28 -65.08 6.60
N LEU A 459 34.12 -65.64 6.95
CA LEU A 459 32.90 -64.86 7.19
C LEU A 459 33.08 -63.89 8.35
N SER A 460 33.73 -64.31 9.43
CA SER A 460 33.99 -63.43 10.57
C SER A 460 34.96 -62.31 10.21
N ILE A 461 35.94 -62.56 9.33
CA ILE A 461 36.87 -61.55 8.80
C ILE A 461 36.12 -60.61 7.85
N ASN A 462 35.38 -61.13 6.87
CA ASN A 462 34.62 -60.31 5.92
C ASN A 462 33.53 -59.47 6.60
N VAL A 463 32.82 -60.01 7.60
CA VAL A 463 31.85 -59.22 8.39
C VAL A 463 32.58 -58.15 9.21
N ARG A 464 33.74 -58.45 9.78
CA ARG A 464 34.55 -57.47 10.50
C ARG A 464 35.08 -56.36 9.58
N ASP A 465 35.54 -56.71 8.38
CA ASP A 465 36.03 -55.76 7.39
C ASP A 465 34.89 -54.92 6.81
N MET A 466 33.70 -55.50 6.61
CA MET A 466 32.49 -54.76 6.24
C MET A 466 32.06 -53.79 7.35
N VAL A 467 32.10 -54.21 8.62
CA VAL A 467 31.82 -53.33 9.76
C VAL A 467 32.86 -52.22 9.86
N ASN A 468 34.14 -52.52 9.67
CA ASN A 468 35.20 -51.51 9.65
C ASN A 468 35.04 -50.54 8.47
N GLY A 469 34.67 -51.03 7.28
CA GLY A 469 34.37 -50.22 6.10
C GLY A 469 33.15 -49.31 6.33
N LEU A 470 32.07 -49.84 6.91
CA LEU A 470 30.90 -49.02 7.30
C LEU A 470 31.24 -47.96 8.35
N ILE A 471 32.12 -48.29 9.31
CA ILE A 471 32.61 -47.32 10.30
C ILE A 471 33.44 -46.22 9.62
N ASP A 472 34.27 -46.58 8.64
CA ASP A 472 35.09 -45.62 7.90
C ASP A 472 34.23 -44.74 6.98
N ASP A 473 33.31 -45.33 6.23
CA ASP A 473 32.33 -44.62 5.40
C ASP A 473 31.45 -43.69 6.24
N SER A 474 31.04 -44.13 7.44
CA SER A 474 30.30 -43.29 8.40
C SER A 474 31.12 -42.10 8.87
N LYS A 475 32.43 -42.28 9.13
CA LYS A 475 33.34 -41.17 9.48
C LYS A 475 33.54 -40.21 8.31
N VAL A 476 33.71 -40.73 7.10
CA VAL A 476 33.81 -39.92 5.88
C VAL A 476 32.53 -39.13 5.68
N MET A 477 31.36 -39.76 5.81
CA MET A 477 30.07 -39.08 5.68
C MET A 477 29.86 -38.03 6.77
N ALA A 478 30.21 -38.31 8.03
CA ALA A 478 30.16 -37.34 9.11
C ALA A 478 31.08 -36.14 8.84
N LYS A 479 32.28 -36.39 8.30
CA LYS A 479 33.20 -35.33 7.89
C LYS A 479 32.63 -34.52 6.72
N THR A 480 32.10 -35.17 5.68
CA THR A 480 31.47 -34.48 4.54
C THR A 480 30.28 -33.64 4.96
N LEU A 481 29.42 -34.13 5.86
CA LEU A 481 28.31 -33.36 6.42
C LEU A 481 28.80 -32.16 7.25
N THR A 482 29.87 -32.34 8.03
CA THR A 482 30.48 -31.26 8.81
C THR A 482 31.10 -30.20 7.89
N ASP A 483 31.84 -30.62 6.86
CA ASP A 483 32.45 -29.74 5.87
C ASP A 483 31.37 -28.99 5.07
N ALA A 484 30.31 -29.67 4.65
CA ALA A 484 29.16 -29.06 3.98
C ALA A 484 28.47 -28.04 4.89
N ASN A 485 28.26 -28.34 6.17
CA ASN A 485 27.64 -27.41 7.11
C ASN A 485 28.51 -26.18 7.39
N ASN A 486 29.84 -26.37 7.48
CA ASN A 486 30.80 -25.28 7.61
C ASN A 486 30.81 -24.39 6.35
N ALA A 487 30.79 -25.00 5.17
CA ALA A 487 30.68 -24.27 3.90
C ALA A 487 29.36 -23.49 3.82
N LEU A 488 28.23 -24.10 4.18
CA LEU A 488 26.92 -23.46 4.21
C LEU A 488 26.89 -22.27 5.17
N THR A 489 27.51 -22.40 6.35
CA THR A 489 27.63 -21.32 7.34
C THR A 489 28.51 -20.18 6.83
N SER A 490 29.62 -20.52 6.17
CA SER A 490 30.54 -19.58 5.55
C SER A 490 29.88 -18.81 4.40
N ASP A 491 29.24 -19.52 3.48
CA ASP A 491 28.55 -18.94 2.32
C ASP A 491 27.37 -18.08 2.75
N THR A 492 26.61 -18.51 3.77
CA THR A 492 25.51 -17.71 4.34
C THR A 492 26.04 -16.45 5.03
N SER A 493 27.16 -16.52 5.74
CA SER A 493 27.80 -15.34 6.32
C SER A 493 28.33 -14.39 5.26
N ALA A 494 28.97 -14.91 4.21
CA ALA A 494 29.47 -14.12 3.09
C ALA A 494 28.32 -13.44 2.32
N ALA A 495 27.22 -14.14 2.10
CA ALA A 495 26.01 -13.58 1.49
C ALA A 495 25.42 -12.45 2.34
N ARG A 496 25.30 -12.66 3.67
CA ARG A 496 24.84 -11.64 4.61
C ARG A 496 25.74 -10.40 4.55
N ASP A 497 27.05 -10.59 4.62
CA ASP A 497 28.02 -9.48 4.64
C ASP A 497 27.99 -8.72 3.31
N SER A 498 27.83 -9.42 2.18
CA SER A 498 27.66 -8.82 0.86
C SER A 498 26.38 -7.99 0.76
N VAL A 499 25.27 -8.45 1.35
CA VAL A 499 24.02 -7.67 1.44
C VAL A 499 24.20 -6.42 2.30
N VAL A 500 24.82 -6.54 3.48
CA VAL A 500 25.10 -5.38 4.35
C VAL A 500 25.97 -4.36 3.62
N GLN A 501 27.02 -4.80 2.95
CA GLN A 501 27.92 -3.92 2.20
C GLN A 501 27.24 -3.29 0.97
N SER A 502 26.33 -4.01 0.32
CA SER A 502 25.51 -3.46 -0.77
C SER A 502 24.57 -2.36 -0.27
N ILE A 503 24.00 -2.51 0.93
CA ILE A 503 23.16 -1.49 1.58
C ILE A 503 23.99 -0.25 1.93
N GLU A 504 25.17 -0.41 2.53
CA GLU A 504 26.07 0.73 2.82
C GLU A 504 26.50 1.48 1.55
N ASN A 505 26.84 0.74 0.48
CA ASN A 505 27.22 1.34 -0.79
C ASN A 505 26.06 2.10 -1.43
N MET A 506 24.84 1.58 -1.31
CA MET A 506 23.63 2.24 -1.80
C MET A 506 23.36 3.53 -1.03
N GLN A 507 23.52 3.51 0.29
CA GLN A 507 23.36 4.69 1.15
C GLN A 507 24.38 5.79 0.78
N LYS A 508 25.66 5.44 0.60
CA LYS A 508 26.70 6.39 0.16
C LYS A 508 26.43 6.98 -1.23
N ARG A 509 25.94 6.16 -2.17
CA ARG A 509 25.56 6.66 -3.51
C ARG A 509 24.38 7.62 -3.45
N LEU A 510 23.40 7.35 -2.59
CA LEU A 510 22.26 8.25 -2.39
C LEU A 510 22.70 9.58 -1.79
N GLU A 511 23.57 9.55 -0.78
CA GLU A 511 24.12 10.76 -0.16
C GLU A 511 24.90 11.61 -1.18
N SER A 512 25.83 11.01 -1.92
CA SER A 512 26.60 11.69 -2.97
C SER A 512 25.70 12.23 -4.09
N SER A 513 24.70 11.47 -4.51
CA SER A 513 23.80 11.91 -5.58
C SER A 513 22.90 13.07 -5.15
N LEU A 514 22.51 13.14 -3.87
CA LEU A 514 21.77 14.27 -3.32
C LEU A 514 22.65 15.52 -3.28
N GLU A 515 23.91 15.37 -2.90
CA GLU A 515 24.87 16.47 -2.83
C GLU A 515 25.17 17.06 -4.22
N ASP A 516 25.38 16.21 -5.23
CA ASP A 516 25.56 16.63 -6.63
C ASP A 516 24.34 17.39 -7.17
N VAL A 517 23.13 16.95 -6.80
CA VAL A 517 21.88 17.63 -7.20
C VAL A 517 21.78 19.01 -6.54
N PHE A 518 22.11 19.13 -5.26
CA PHE A 518 22.09 20.42 -4.56
C PHE A 518 23.11 21.41 -5.12
N GLU A 519 24.31 20.94 -5.45
CA GLU A 519 25.36 21.78 -6.02
C GLU A 519 25.00 22.25 -7.44
N ALA A 520 24.50 21.35 -8.29
CA ALA A 520 24.01 21.69 -9.62
C ALA A 520 22.84 22.68 -9.56
N GLN A 521 21.90 22.48 -8.63
CA GLN A 521 20.75 23.35 -8.44
C GLN A 521 21.16 24.75 -7.99
N THR A 522 22.14 24.87 -7.09
CA THR A 522 22.66 26.16 -6.62
C THR A 522 23.35 26.94 -7.75
N GLN A 523 24.15 26.27 -8.57
CA GLN A 523 24.81 26.91 -9.72
C GLN A 523 23.79 27.37 -10.78
N HIS A 524 22.76 26.55 -11.04
CA HIS A 524 21.71 26.91 -11.98
C HIS A 524 20.87 28.10 -11.50
N MET A 525 20.56 28.12 -10.21
CA MET A 525 19.80 29.19 -9.55
C MET A 525 20.55 30.53 -9.63
N THR A 526 21.86 30.51 -9.43
CA THR A 526 22.73 31.70 -9.59
C THR A 526 22.69 32.24 -11.03
N LYS A 527 22.69 31.34 -12.02
CA LYS A 527 22.63 31.71 -13.46
C LYS A 527 21.26 32.27 -13.86
N VAL A 528 20.18 31.73 -13.30
CA VAL A 528 18.81 32.20 -13.52
C VAL A 528 18.61 33.59 -12.92
N PHE A 529 19.10 33.85 -11.70
CA PHE A 529 19.06 35.19 -11.10
C PHE A 529 19.76 36.24 -11.96
N SER A 530 20.93 35.92 -12.53
CA SER A 530 21.63 36.82 -13.44
C SER A 530 20.83 37.14 -14.71
N ASN A 531 20.06 36.19 -15.25
CA ASN A 531 19.27 36.39 -16.46
C ASN A 531 17.94 37.12 -16.17
N ILE A 532 17.34 36.89 -14.99
CA ILE A 532 16.14 37.59 -14.55
C ILE A 532 16.45 39.06 -14.25
N ASP A 533 17.59 39.37 -13.62
CA ASP A 533 18.02 40.76 -13.40
C ASP A 533 18.14 41.52 -14.73
N ALA A 534 18.76 40.89 -15.74
CA ALA A 534 18.89 41.47 -17.07
C ALA A 534 17.53 41.69 -17.77
N SER A 535 16.60 40.73 -17.62
CA SER A 535 15.28 40.81 -18.27
C SER A 535 14.32 41.76 -17.56
N LEU A 536 14.37 41.87 -16.23
CA LEU A 536 13.64 42.87 -15.45
C LEU A 536 14.10 44.28 -15.78
N LYS A 537 15.40 44.50 -15.94
CA LYS A 537 15.94 45.80 -16.38
C LYS A 537 15.37 46.24 -17.74
N ASP A 538 15.30 45.31 -18.69
CA ASP A 538 14.74 45.57 -20.03
C ASP A 538 13.23 45.86 -19.98
N GLN A 539 12.49 45.11 -19.16
CA GLN A 539 11.04 45.27 -19.04
C GLN A 539 10.66 46.56 -18.31
N VAL A 540 11.39 46.93 -17.25
CA VAL A 540 11.19 48.20 -16.53
C VAL A 540 11.52 49.40 -17.42
N ALA A 541 12.55 49.31 -18.26
CA ALA A 541 12.84 50.35 -19.26
C ALA A 541 11.68 50.53 -20.26
N LYS A 542 11.13 49.43 -20.79
CA LYS A 542 9.97 49.46 -21.70
C LYS A 542 8.70 49.99 -21.02
N THR A 543 8.48 49.69 -19.74
CA THR A 543 7.37 50.24 -18.97
C THR A 543 7.55 51.74 -18.71
N GLY A 544 8.79 52.19 -18.45
CA GLY A 544 9.11 53.62 -18.35
C GLY A 544 8.73 54.39 -19.62
N ASP A 545 9.12 53.90 -20.79
CA ASP A 545 8.78 54.50 -22.09
C ASP A 545 7.26 54.53 -22.34
N ALA A 546 6.53 53.49 -21.91
CA ALA A 546 5.08 53.42 -22.06
C ALA A 546 4.35 54.41 -21.13
N VAL A 547 4.80 54.53 -19.88
CA VAL A 547 4.26 55.48 -18.90
C VAL A 547 4.50 56.93 -19.35
N GLU A 548 5.69 57.24 -19.87
CA GLU A 548 6.00 58.59 -20.37
C GLU A 548 5.12 58.99 -21.56
N LYS A 549 4.83 58.05 -22.47
CA LYS A 549 3.84 58.26 -23.54
C LYS A 549 2.45 58.53 -23.00
N GLN A 550 1.99 57.74 -22.02
CA GLN A 550 0.66 57.88 -21.42
C GLN A 550 0.52 59.24 -20.70
N LEU A 551 1.59 59.68 -20.03
CA LEU A 551 1.64 60.96 -19.33
C LEU A 551 1.58 62.13 -20.33
N GLY A 552 2.27 62.02 -21.47
CA GLY A 552 2.18 63.01 -22.55
C GLY A 552 0.79 63.12 -23.18
N PHE A 553 0.07 62.02 -23.37
CA PHE A 553 -1.33 62.04 -23.82
C PHE A 553 -2.26 62.71 -22.79
N ASN A 554 -2.02 62.46 -21.51
CA ASN A 554 -2.83 63.04 -20.43
C ASN A 554 -2.59 64.56 -20.30
N ASP A 555 -1.35 65.00 -20.48
CA ASP A 555 -0.98 66.43 -20.46
C ASP A 555 -1.64 67.19 -21.62
N GLN A 556 -1.68 66.58 -22.83
CA GLN A 556 -2.42 67.12 -23.96
C GLN A 556 -3.92 67.24 -23.70
N ALA A 557 -4.53 66.20 -23.11
CA ALA A 557 -5.95 66.20 -22.78
C ALA A 557 -6.29 67.27 -21.72
N LEU A 558 -5.48 67.38 -20.66
CA LEU A 558 -5.63 68.40 -19.63
C LEU A 558 -5.45 69.81 -20.19
N GLN A 559 -4.49 70.03 -21.08
CA GLN A 559 -4.26 71.33 -21.71
C GLN A 559 -5.41 71.74 -22.64
N GLN A 560 -6.05 70.79 -23.30
CA GLN A 560 -7.21 71.00 -24.15
C GLN A 560 -8.46 71.34 -23.32
N GLU A 561 -8.65 70.64 -22.20
CA GLU A 561 -9.75 70.87 -21.27
C GLU A 561 -9.59 72.19 -20.50
N LEU A 562 -8.36 72.53 -20.07
CA LEU A 562 -8.04 73.83 -19.45
C LEU A 562 -8.26 74.99 -20.41
N ASN A 563 -7.90 74.86 -21.69
CA ASN A 563 -8.18 75.90 -22.69
C ASN A 563 -9.68 76.05 -22.96
N SER A 564 -10.42 74.94 -23.00
CA SER A 564 -11.88 74.95 -23.17
C SER A 564 -12.55 75.68 -22.00
N THR A 565 -12.21 75.29 -20.76
CA THR A 565 -12.74 75.93 -19.55
C THR A 565 -12.32 77.38 -19.42
N MET A 566 -11.06 77.76 -19.71
CA MET A 566 -10.62 79.15 -19.76
C MET A 566 -11.40 79.98 -20.77
N ASN A 567 -11.68 79.46 -21.97
CA ASN A 567 -12.46 80.17 -22.99
C ASN A 567 -13.92 80.37 -22.57
N VAL A 568 -14.55 79.36 -21.97
CA VAL A 568 -15.91 79.48 -21.43
C VAL A 568 -15.95 80.50 -20.29
N LEU A 569 -14.96 80.47 -19.40
CA LEU A 569 -14.86 81.36 -18.26
C LEU A 569 -14.58 82.80 -18.72
N ALA A 570 -13.69 83.03 -19.68
CA ALA A 570 -13.41 84.34 -20.29
C ALA A 570 -14.63 84.91 -21.05
N LYS A 571 -15.39 84.07 -21.76
CA LYS A 571 -16.62 84.47 -22.45
C LYS A 571 -17.70 84.89 -21.45
N ASN A 572 -17.85 84.15 -20.35
CA ASN A 572 -18.79 84.47 -19.28
C ASN A 572 -18.36 85.71 -18.49
N LEU A 573 -17.07 85.84 -18.13
CA LEU A 573 -16.55 87.03 -17.44
C LEU A 573 -16.63 88.28 -18.31
N GLY A 574 -16.35 88.17 -19.62
CA GLY A 574 -16.49 89.26 -20.58
C GLY A 574 -17.94 89.71 -20.76
N SER A 575 -18.88 88.76 -20.78
CA SER A 575 -20.32 89.05 -20.82
C SER A 575 -20.79 89.77 -19.54
N ILE A 576 -20.36 89.29 -18.36
CA ILE A 576 -20.68 89.91 -17.07
C ILE A 576 -20.07 91.30 -16.97
N THR A 577 -18.80 91.48 -17.36
CA THR A 577 -18.11 92.78 -17.29
C THR A 577 -18.72 93.78 -18.27
N SER A 578 -19.07 93.37 -19.49
CA SER A 578 -19.74 94.22 -20.48
C SER A 578 -21.12 94.66 -20.00
N LYS A 579 -21.91 93.74 -19.42
CA LYS A 579 -23.22 94.04 -18.84
C LYS A 579 -23.10 94.96 -17.62
N PHE A 580 -22.15 94.70 -16.73
CA PHE A 580 -21.89 95.53 -15.55
C PHE A 580 -21.44 96.95 -15.94
N THR A 581 -20.59 97.10 -16.96
CA THR A 581 -20.13 98.42 -17.44
C THR A 581 -21.26 99.20 -18.12
N SER A 582 -22.10 98.52 -18.89
CA SER A 582 -23.31 99.10 -19.49
C SER A 582 -24.30 99.58 -18.43
N ASP A 583 -24.57 98.75 -17.43
CA ASP A 583 -25.51 99.07 -16.34
C ASP A 583 -24.97 100.21 -15.47
N TYR A 584 -23.66 100.25 -15.20
CA TYR A 584 -23.02 101.34 -14.45
C TYR A 584 -23.00 102.66 -15.24
N GLN A 585 -22.80 102.62 -16.57
CA GLN A 585 -22.90 103.81 -17.42
C GLN A 585 -24.33 104.36 -17.51
N ALA A 586 -25.34 103.48 -17.59
CA ALA A 586 -26.74 103.87 -17.55
C ALA A 586 -27.09 104.52 -16.20
N LEU A 587 -26.63 103.94 -15.09
CA LEU A 587 -26.83 104.48 -13.73
C LEU A 587 -26.16 105.84 -13.54
N VAL A 588 -24.91 106.02 -14.00
CA VAL A 588 -24.19 107.30 -13.90
C VAL A 588 -24.83 108.37 -14.80
N ARG A 589 -25.37 107.98 -15.96
CA ARG A 589 -26.09 108.90 -16.85
C ARG A 589 -27.42 109.35 -16.25
N GLU A 590 -28.16 108.45 -15.61
CA GLU A 590 -29.37 108.80 -14.84
C GLU A 590 -29.06 109.64 -13.60
N MET A 591 -28.02 109.31 -12.82
CA MET A 591 -27.57 110.15 -11.70
C MET A 591 -27.10 111.54 -12.17
N SER A 592 -26.44 111.64 -13.32
CA SER A 592 -26.04 112.93 -13.91
C SER A 592 -27.26 113.75 -14.39
N ASN A 593 -28.31 113.10 -14.90
CA ASN A 593 -29.56 113.76 -15.28
C ASN A 593 -30.31 114.29 -14.04
N VAL A 594 -30.34 113.51 -12.95
CA VAL A 594 -30.95 113.93 -11.68
C VAL A 594 -30.21 115.11 -11.05
N VAL A 595 -28.87 115.14 -11.14
CA VAL A 595 -28.06 116.28 -10.65
C VAL A 595 -28.21 117.52 -11.54
N LYS A 596 -28.42 117.36 -12.85
CA LYS A 596 -28.67 118.48 -13.78
C LYS A 596 -30.09 119.06 -13.73
N GLN A 597 -31.06 118.33 -13.14
CA GLN A 597 -32.41 118.83 -12.89
C GLN A 597 -32.58 119.47 -11.50
N ALA A 598 -31.54 119.46 -10.66
CA ALA A 598 -31.52 120.05 -9.32
C ALA A 598 -30.87 121.45 -9.24
N VAL A 599 -30.66 122.12 -10.38
CA VAL A 599 -30.29 123.54 -10.52
C VAL A 599 -31.27 124.18 -11.49
#